data_AF-A0A0L8BEU7-F1
#
_entry.id   AF-A0A0L8BEU7-F1
#
_cell.length_a   1.000
_cell.length_b   1.000
_cell.length_c   1.000
_cell.angle_alpha   90.00
_cell.angle_beta   90.00
_cell.angle_gamma   90.00
#
_symmetry.space_group_name_H-M   'P 1'
#
loop_
_entity.id
_entity.type
_entity.pdbx_description
1 polymer ?
#
loop_
_entity_poly.entity_id
_entity_poly.type
_entity_poly.pdbx_seq_one_letter_code
_entity_poly.pdbx_strand_id
1 'polypeptide(L)'
;MTAQTTHFKVGNGDMTLIETGDGHFVLVDINIRAAADDPKGDAPDVAAQLKGRLKRDEHGRRYVDAFLLTHPDNDHCRGLQKHFHLGPLDDWNEKDDKIVIREMWSSPIVFRRASSQHSLCDDAKAWAAEARRRVRHFRANGYAYEGDKIKILGEDVDGKTDDLTEILVKGGDVFHTICGVTDATFGAHLLAPLLASDDEEAEFLSKNNSSVVINLSLGKTGLSNPTYYLLGGDAEVGIWERMWNKYGEDPSVFQYDILVAPHHCSWHSLSWDSWSECGEDAEVSEDARNALGQPLSGATIVASSKEIHDDEADPPCIRAEREYKSILKPVTGTFTCLGELKGNEPLEFEITSSGGPKQKDRKATSNLTAPAILGLAGAAAGSSSALGAQPFKHG
;
A
#
# COMPACT_ATOMS: atom_id res chain seq x y z
N MET A 1 1.24 -20.39 7.93
CA MET A 1 2.53 -19.67 7.77
C MET A 1 2.54 -18.51 8.75
N THR A 2 3.65 -17.77 8.91
CA THR A 2 3.59 -16.55 9.71
C THR A 2 3.22 -15.39 8.80
N ALA A 3 2.15 -14.66 9.13
CA ALA A 3 1.75 -13.47 8.39
C ALA A 3 2.89 -12.44 8.40
N GLN A 4 3.02 -11.69 7.31
CA GLN A 4 4.08 -10.71 7.11
C GLN A 4 3.53 -9.48 6.41
N THR A 5 4.09 -8.31 6.73
CA THR A 5 3.85 -7.10 5.93
C THR A 5 5.15 -6.52 5.44
N THR A 6 5.10 -5.90 4.27
CA THR A 6 6.21 -5.25 3.59
C THR A 6 5.78 -3.87 3.14
N HIS A 7 6.42 -2.83 3.65
CA HIS A 7 6.19 -1.43 3.28
C HIS A 7 7.34 -0.97 2.37
N PHE A 8 7.02 -0.70 1.11
CA PHE A 8 8.02 -0.40 0.09
C PHE A 8 8.42 1.08 0.13
N LYS A 9 9.69 1.34 -0.16
CA LYS A 9 10.23 2.70 -0.22
C LYS A 9 9.89 3.37 -1.55
N VAL A 10 8.75 4.03 -1.64
CA VAL A 10 8.25 4.61 -2.90
C VAL A 10 8.34 6.13 -2.99
N GLY A 11 8.72 6.83 -1.91
CA GLY A 11 8.67 8.29 -1.82
C GLY A 11 7.34 8.73 -1.21
N ASN A 12 6.82 9.91 -1.57
CA ASN A 12 5.44 10.27 -1.24
C ASN A 12 4.50 9.44 -2.13
N GLY A 13 3.72 8.58 -1.49
CA GLY A 13 2.87 7.54 -2.08
C GLY A 13 2.89 6.28 -1.24
N ASP A 14 1.87 5.43 -1.38
CA ASP A 14 1.78 4.18 -0.64
C ASP A 14 2.03 2.94 -1.49
N MET A 15 2.62 1.93 -0.86
CA MET A 15 2.72 0.59 -1.40
C MET A 15 3.02 -0.39 -0.26
N THR A 16 2.04 -1.23 0.10
CA THR A 16 2.16 -2.22 1.17
C THR A 16 1.70 -3.60 0.68
N LEU A 17 2.56 -4.62 0.83
CA LEU A 17 2.18 -6.02 0.62
C LEU A 17 1.95 -6.71 1.96
N ILE A 18 0.87 -7.46 2.05
CA ILE A 18 0.51 -8.29 3.20
C ILE A 18 0.43 -9.75 2.74
N GLU A 19 1.17 -10.64 3.40
CA GLU A 19 0.96 -12.09 3.32
C GLU A 19 0.24 -12.54 4.59
N THR A 20 -0.94 -13.13 4.48
CA THR A 20 -1.71 -13.60 5.64
C THR A 20 -1.13 -14.87 6.25
N GLY A 21 -1.63 -15.29 7.41
CA GLY A 21 -1.20 -16.54 8.05
C GLY A 21 -1.57 -17.77 7.21
N ASP A 22 -2.67 -17.70 6.46
CA ASP A 22 -3.07 -18.73 5.49
C ASP A 22 -2.35 -18.60 4.13
N GLY A 23 -1.60 -17.51 3.92
CA GLY A 23 -0.68 -17.36 2.79
C GLY A 23 -1.22 -16.63 1.57
N HIS A 24 -2.32 -15.90 1.73
CA HIS A 24 -2.87 -15.02 0.71
C HIS A 24 -2.10 -13.70 0.65
N PHE A 25 -1.92 -13.17 -0.56
CA PHE A 25 -1.29 -11.88 -0.78
C PHE A 25 -2.33 -10.77 -1.00
N VAL A 26 -2.33 -9.77 -0.12
CA VAL A 26 -3.11 -8.53 -0.27
C VAL A 26 -2.14 -7.39 -0.54
N LEU A 27 -2.27 -6.75 -1.70
CA LEU A 27 -1.54 -5.53 -2.03
C LEU A 27 -2.43 -4.32 -1.74
N VAL A 28 -1.89 -3.32 -1.06
CA VAL A 28 -2.56 -2.04 -0.77
C VAL A 28 -1.77 -0.93 -1.43
N ASP A 29 -2.39 -0.29 -2.42
CA ASP A 29 -1.82 0.78 -3.26
C ASP A 29 -0.50 0.42 -3.96
N ILE A 30 -0.14 1.25 -4.95
CA ILE A 30 1.16 1.20 -5.61
C ILE A 30 1.65 2.59 -6.01
N ASN A 31 2.97 2.80 -5.92
CA ASN A 31 3.62 3.95 -6.52
C ASN A 31 4.93 3.54 -7.19
N ILE A 32 4.82 2.77 -8.26
CA ILE A 32 5.97 2.29 -9.03
C ILE A 32 6.36 3.37 -10.04
N ARG A 33 7.22 4.29 -9.61
CA ARG A 33 7.70 5.41 -10.44
C ARG A 33 8.61 4.92 -11.56
N ALA A 34 8.66 5.63 -12.68
CA ALA A 34 9.54 5.29 -13.81
C ALA A 34 11.03 5.16 -13.40
N ALA A 35 11.47 5.93 -12.41
CA ALA A 35 12.82 5.83 -11.85
C ALA A 35 13.10 4.48 -11.17
N ALA A 36 12.09 3.81 -10.60
CA ALA A 36 12.23 2.46 -10.02
C ALA A 36 12.41 1.38 -11.09
N ASP A 37 12.05 1.66 -12.34
CA ASP A 37 12.26 0.76 -13.48
C ASP A 37 13.59 1.04 -14.22
N ASP A 38 14.35 2.06 -13.82
CA ASP A 38 15.66 2.34 -14.40
C ASP A 38 16.73 1.50 -13.68
N PRO A 39 17.33 0.49 -14.33
CA PRO A 39 18.36 -0.35 -13.71
C PRO A 39 19.65 0.43 -13.36
N LYS A 40 19.79 1.67 -13.83
CA LYS A 40 20.89 2.58 -13.51
C LYS A 40 20.47 3.70 -12.55
N GLY A 41 19.19 3.76 -12.17
CA GLY A 41 18.66 4.75 -11.26
C GLY A 41 18.94 4.40 -9.80
N ASP A 42 18.92 5.42 -8.94
CA ASP A 42 19.12 5.27 -7.50
C ASP A 42 17.84 4.89 -6.74
N ALA A 43 16.68 4.93 -7.41
CA ALA A 43 15.41 4.58 -6.79
C ALA A 43 15.34 3.05 -6.52
N PRO A 44 14.77 2.63 -5.38
CA PRO A 44 14.52 1.21 -5.13
C PRO A 44 13.66 0.58 -6.23
N ASP A 45 14.10 -0.56 -6.78
CA ASP A 45 13.32 -1.36 -7.74
C ASP A 45 12.20 -2.11 -7.01
N VAL A 46 11.17 -1.37 -6.62
CA VAL A 46 10.02 -1.90 -5.86
C VAL A 46 9.21 -2.90 -6.67
N ALA A 47 9.25 -2.85 -8.01
CA ALA A 47 8.59 -3.80 -8.88
C ALA A 47 9.27 -5.18 -8.82
N ALA A 48 10.59 -5.23 -8.92
CA ALA A 48 11.34 -6.47 -8.74
C ALA A 48 11.22 -6.99 -7.31
N GLN A 49 11.26 -6.11 -6.31
CA GLN A 49 11.07 -6.49 -4.90
C GLN A 49 9.68 -7.12 -4.67
N LEU A 50 8.62 -6.55 -5.25
CA LEU A 50 7.28 -7.15 -5.22
C LEU A 50 7.27 -8.51 -5.92
N LYS A 51 7.70 -8.57 -7.20
CA LYS A 51 7.70 -9.81 -7.99
C LYS A 51 8.52 -10.93 -7.36
N GLY A 52 9.57 -10.61 -6.61
CA GLY A 52 10.38 -11.58 -5.87
C GLY A 52 9.69 -12.21 -4.66
N ARG A 53 8.63 -11.59 -4.15
CA ARG A 53 7.82 -12.08 -3.01
C ARG A 53 6.59 -12.87 -3.44
N LEU A 54 6.09 -12.63 -4.65
CA LEU A 54 4.86 -13.26 -5.14
C LEU A 54 5.09 -14.68 -5.65
N LYS A 55 4.11 -15.55 -5.38
CA LYS A 55 4.03 -16.90 -5.95
C LYS A 55 3.58 -16.85 -7.41
N ARG A 56 3.81 -17.95 -8.13
CA ARG A 56 3.20 -18.21 -9.44
C ARG A 56 2.09 -19.24 -9.29
N ASP A 57 1.03 -19.10 -10.07
CA ASP A 57 -0.05 -20.09 -10.15
C ASP A 57 0.33 -21.27 -11.08
N GLU A 58 -0.59 -22.21 -11.27
CA GLU A 58 -0.39 -23.40 -12.12
C GLU A 58 -0.16 -23.08 -13.60
N HIS A 59 -0.54 -21.89 -14.06
CA HIS A 59 -0.29 -21.38 -15.40
C HIS A 59 0.99 -20.54 -15.49
N GLY A 60 1.77 -20.50 -14.41
CA GLY A 60 3.01 -19.75 -14.35
C GLY A 60 2.82 -18.25 -14.18
N ARG A 61 1.64 -17.74 -13.81
CA ARG A 61 1.38 -16.29 -13.67
C ARG A 61 1.67 -15.85 -12.24
N ARG A 62 2.42 -14.75 -12.06
CA ARG A 62 2.53 -14.12 -10.72
C ARG A 62 1.21 -13.48 -10.36
N TYR A 63 0.83 -13.53 -9.09
CA TYR A 63 -0.45 -12.97 -8.66
C TYR A 63 -0.38 -12.34 -7.27
N VAL A 64 -1.33 -11.44 -7.04
CA VAL A 64 -1.85 -11.10 -5.72
C VAL A 64 -3.27 -11.63 -5.62
N ASP A 65 -3.64 -12.13 -4.44
CA ASP A 65 -5.00 -12.63 -4.21
C ASP A 65 -5.98 -11.47 -4.15
N ALA A 66 -5.65 -10.40 -3.42
CA ALA A 66 -6.39 -9.16 -3.46
C ALA A 66 -5.51 -7.95 -3.75
N PHE A 67 -6.08 -6.94 -4.42
CA PHE A 67 -5.49 -5.63 -4.55
C PHE A 67 -6.53 -4.58 -4.11
N LEU A 68 -6.25 -3.91 -2.99
CA LEU A 68 -6.95 -2.72 -2.52
C LEU A 68 -6.32 -1.46 -3.10
N LEU A 69 -7.13 -0.65 -3.78
CA LEU A 69 -6.79 0.73 -4.10
C LEU A 69 -7.58 1.66 -3.18
N THR A 70 -6.88 2.42 -2.33
CA THR A 70 -7.52 3.32 -1.36
C THR A 70 -8.16 4.52 -2.03
N HIS A 71 -7.50 5.09 -3.02
CA HIS A 71 -7.99 6.21 -3.84
C HIS A 71 -7.22 6.32 -5.17
N PRO A 72 -7.78 6.99 -6.19
CA PRO A 72 -7.19 7.05 -7.54
C PRO A 72 -6.09 8.09 -7.78
N ASP A 73 -5.38 8.56 -6.75
CA ASP A 73 -4.32 9.54 -7.00
C ASP A 73 -3.10 8.83 -7.53
N ASN A 74 -2.30 9.60 -8.27
CA ASN A 74 -1.23 9.05 -9.06
C ASN A 74 -0.26 8.28 -8.17
N ASP A 75 0.11 8.83 -7.02
CA ASP A 75 0.98 8.20 -6.03
C ASP A 75 0.35 7.04 -5.23
N HIS A 76 -0.86 6.58 -5.59
CA HIS A 76 -1.48 5.36 -5.07
C HIS A 76 -1.80 4.32 -6.15
N CYS A 77 -1.75 4.70 -7.44
CA CYS A 77 -1.99 3.77 -8.56
C CYS A 77 -0.89 3.74 -9.63
N ARG A 78 0.17 4.56 -9.51
CA ARG A 78 1.20 4.69 -10.55
C ARG A 78 1.90 3.37 -10.82
N GLY A 79 1.99 3.04 -12.11
CA GLY A 79 2.65 1.84 -12.62
C GLY A 79 1.70 0.67 -12.83
N LEU A 80 0.39 0.85 -12.58
CA LEU A 80 -0.63 -0.20 -12.73
C LEU A 80 -0.57 -0.83 -14.12
N GLN A 81 -0.74 -0.05 -15.18
CA GLN A 81 -0.83 -0.58 -16.55
C GLN A 81 0.47 -1.27 -17.00
N LYS A 82 1.61 -0.87 -16.45
CA LYS A 82 2.91 -1.44 -16.79
C LYS A 82 3.12 -2.80 -16.11
N HIS A 83 2.77 -2.92 -14.84
CA HIS A 83 3.17 -4.05 -14.00
C HIS A 83 2.05 -5.06 -13.75
N PHE A 84 0.79 -4.70 -13.95
CA PHE A 84 -0.38 -5.52 -13.66
C PHE A 84 -1.21 -5.82 -14.89
N HIS A 85 -1.75 -7.03 -14.95
CA HIS A 85 -2.66 -7.47 -16.00
C HIS A 85 -4.06 -6.92 -15.71
N LEU A 86 -4.65 -6.28 -16.71
CA LEU A 86 -6.02 -5.77 -16.70
C LEU A 86 -6.79 -6.41 -17.85
N GLY A 87 -8.04 -6.79 -17.61
CA GLY A 87 -8.85 -7.55 -18.54
C GLY A 87 -8.96 -9.05 -18.19
N PRO A 88 -9.69 -9.83 -19.01
CA PRO A 88 -9.84 -11.27 -18.83
C PRO A 88 -8.48 -11.98 -18.76
N LEU A 89 -8.41 -13.06 -17.96
CA LEU A 89 -7.16 -13.83 -17.84
C LEU A 89 -6.75 -14.57 -19.11
N ASP A 90 -7.71 -14.84 -20.01
CA ASP A 90 -7.44 -15.44 -21.33
C ASP A 90 -6.61 -14.51 -22.23
N ASP A 91 -6.61 -13.20 -21.95
CA ASP A 91 -5.82 -12.21 -22.67
C ASP A 91 -4.42 -12.00 -22.04
N TRP A 92 -4.09 -12.72 -20.97
CA TRP A 92 -2.79 -12.59 -20.31
C TRP A 92 -1.65 -13.08 -21.22
N ASN A 93 -0.60 -12.27 -21.31
CA ASN A 93 0.54 -12.53 -22.18
C ASN A 93 1.79 -12.88 -21.36
N GLU A 94 2.32 -14.09 -21.56
CA GLU A 94 3.52 -14.58 -20.89
C GLU A 94 4.74 -13.70 -21.10
N LYS A 95 4.86 -13.06 -22.27
CA LYS A 95 5.99 -12.19 -22.58
C LYS A 95 6.01 -10.91 -21.74
N ASP A 96 4.83 -10.44 -21.32
CA ASP A 96 4.71 -9.24 -20.51
C ASP A 96 4.94 -9.54 -19.03
N ASP A 97 4.69 -10.79 -18.60
CA ASP A 97 4.87 -11.31 -17.22
C ASP A 97 4.29 -10.35 -16.16
N LYS A 98 3.11 -9.79 -16.48
CA LYS A 98 2.37 -8.87 -15.63
C LYS A 98 1.70 -9.64 -14.48
N ILE A 99 1.65 -8.99 -13.32
CA ILE A 99 1.05 -9.55 -12.11
C ILE A 99 -0.48 -9.60 -12.29
N VAL A 100 -1.06 -10.76 -12.02
CA VAL A 100 -2.51 -10.97 -12.01
C VAL A 100 -3.12 -10.45 -10.70
N ILE A 101 -4.23 -9.73 -10.82
CA ILE A 101 -5.08 -9.32 -9.69
C ILE A 101 -6.27 -10.28 -9.63
N ARG A 102 -6.27 -11.23 -8.69
CA ARG A 102 -7.35 -12.24 -8.61
C ARG A 102 -8.66 -11.63 -8.13
N GLU A 103 -8.62 -10.77 -7.12
CA GLU A 103 -9.76 -9.99 -6.63
C GLU A 103 -9.37 -8.50 -6.50
N MET A 104 -10.19 -7.60 -7.03
CA MET A 104 -10.03 -6.15 -6.79
C MET A 104 -10.85 -5.74 -5.58
N TRP A 105 -10.30 -4.92 -4.70
CA TRP A 105 -11.07 -4.22 -3.69
C TRP A 105 -11.07 -2.74 -4.05
N SER A 106 -12.24 -2.22 -4.40
CA SER A 106 -12.38 -0.88 -4.94
C SER A 106 -13.63 -0.23 -4.38
N SER A 107 -13.51 1.04 -4.00
CA SER A 107 -14.68 1.87 -3.79
C SER A 107 -15.00 2.66 -5.06
N PRO A 108 -16.27 2.74 -5.51
CA PRO A 108 -16.66 3.68 -6.55
C PRO A 108 -16.72 5.13 -6.04
N ILE A 109 -16.87 5.34 -4.73
CA ILE A 109 -17.08 6.66 -4.11
C ILE A 109 -15.79 7.48 -4.16
N VAL A 110 -14.65 6.86 -3.90
CA VAL A 110 -13.33 7.53 -3.92
C VAL A 110 -12.94 8.02 -5.32
N PHE A 111 -13.65 7.59 -6.37
CA PHE A 111 -13.48 8.10 -7.73
C PHE A 111 -14.34 9.36 -8.02
N ARG A 112 -15.26 9.73 -7.13
CA ARG A 112 -16.12 10.91 -7.30
C ARG A 112 -15.38 12.23 -7.13
N ARG A 113 -14.22 12.22 -6.47
CA ARG A 113 -13.31 13.38 -6.43
C ARG A 113 -12.69 13.74 -7.77
N ALA A 114 -12.83 12.88 -8.78
CA ALA A 114 -12.52 13.28 -10.15
C ALA A 114 -13.38 14.48 -10.55
N SER A 115 -12.73 15.61 -10.80
CA SER A 115 -13.40 16.87 -11.14
C SER A 115 -12.69 17.54 -12.32
N SER A 116 -13.21 18.68 -12.78
CA SER A 116 -12.50 19.50 -13.78
C SER A 116 -11.14 20.00 -13.27
N GLN A 117 -10.96 20.08 -11.95
CA GLN A 117 -9.73 20.52 -11.29
C GLN A 117 -8.85 19.35 -10.84
N HIS A 118 -9.41 18.14 -10.75
CA HIS A 118 -8.72 16.92 -10.32
C HIS A 118 -8.92 15.80 -11.34
N SER A 119 -8.07 15.77 -12.36
CA SER A 119 -8.18 14.78 -13.43
C SER A 119 -7.52 13.46 -13.06
N LEU A 120 -8.22 12.35 -13.28
CA LEU A 120 -7.64 11.02 -13.13
C LEU A 120 -6.46 10.81 -14.07
N CYS A 121 -5.37 10.23 -13.56
CA CYS A 121 -4.25 9.76 -14.39
C CYS A 121 -4.68 8.52 -15.19
N ASP A 122 -3.84 8.09 -16.13
CA ASP A 122 -4.19 6.95 -16.99
C ASP A 122 -4.27 5.62 -16.23
N ASP A 123 -3.44 5.43 -15.21
CA ASP A 123 -3.52 4.24 -14.34
C ASP A 123 -4.83 4.22 -13.53
N ALA A 124 -5.26 5.37 -13.00
CA ALA A 124 -6.55 5.49 -12.33
C ALA A 124 -7.74 5.22 -13.28
N LYS A 125 -7.68 5.72 -14.52
CA LYS A 125 -8.70 5.42 -15.54
C LYS A 125 -8.73 3.92 -15.87
N ALA A 126 -7.56 3.29 -15.97
CA ALA A 126 -7.43 1.86 -16.24
C ALA A 126 -8.00 1.01 -15.09
N TRP A 127 -7.71 1.36 -13.83
CA TRP A 127 -8.34 0.75 -12.67
C TRP A 127 -9.86 0.85 -12.71
N ALA A 128 -10.39 2.06 -12.93
CA ALA A 128 -11.83 2.29 -13.01
C ALA A 128 -12.49 1.51 -14.16
N ALA A 129 -11.82 1.38 -15.31
CA ALA A 129 -12.30 0.60 -16.44
C ALA A 129 -12.38 -0.89 -16.11
N GLU A 130 -11.34 -1.43 -15.47
CA GLU A 130 -11.28 -2.83 -15.03
C GLU A 130 -12.31 -3.14 -13.93
N ALA A 131 -12.45 -2.27 -12.92
CA ALA A 131 -13.46 -2.42 -11.88
C ALA A 131 -14.88 -2.48 -12.49
N ARG A 132 -15.20 -1.59 -13.44
CA ARG A 132 -16.49 -1.62 -14.15
C ARG A 132 -16.66 -2.88 -14.99
N ARG A 133 -15.59 -3.43 -15.58
CA ARG A 133 -15.64 -4.70 -16.33
C ARG A 133 -16.04 -5.84 -15.39
N ARG A 134 -15.40 -5.94 -14.23
CA ARG A 134 -15.68 -6.97 -13.21
C ARG A 134 -17.10 -6.86 -12.65
N VAL A 135 -17.56 -5.65 -12.34
CA VAL A 135 -18.96 -5.41 -11.91
C VAL A 135 -19.96 -5.82 -12.99
N ARG A 136 -19.72 -5.47 -14.27
CA ARG A 136 -20.58 -5.91 -15.37
C ARG A 136 -20.59 -7.42 -15.52
N HIS A 137 -19.44 -8.08 -15.37
CA HIS A 137 -19.34 -9.53 -15.38
C HIS A 137 -20.19 -10.16 -14.26
N PHE A 138 -20.05 -9.65 -13.03
CA PHE A 138 -20.84 -10.12 -11.89
C PHE A 138 -22.34 -9.93 -12.14
N ARG A 139 -22.78 -8.73 -12.55
CA ARG A 139 -24.19 -8.46 -12.86
C ARG A 139 -24.78 -9.38 -13.94
N ALA A 140 -23.97 -9.77 -14.93
CA ALA A 140 -24.42 -10.64 -16.01
C ALA A 140 -24.54 -12.12 -15.60
N ASN A 141 -23.74 -12.58 -14.63
CA ASN A 141 -23.61 -14.01 -14.32
C ASN A 141 -24.06 -14.39 -12.90
N GLY A 142 -24.09 -13.44 -11.97
CA GLY A 142 -24.33 -13.66 -10.53
C GLY A 142 -23.14 -14.26 -9.78
N TYR A 143 -21.99 -14.45 -10.46
CA TYR A 143 -20.75 -14.95 -9.85
C TYR A 143 -19.55 -14.49 -10.67
N ALA A 144 -18.34 -14.67 -10.13
CA ALA A 144 -17.08 -14.39 -10.82
C ALA A 144 -15.97 -15.35 -10.36
N TYR A 145 -15.09 -15.74 -11.29
CA TYR A 145 -13.88 -16.51 -11.01
C TYR A 145 -12.69 -15.59 -10.70
N GLU A 146 -11.59 -16.16 -10.21
CA GLU A 146 -10.32 -15.41 -10.03
C GLU A 146 -9.95 -14.65 -11.32
N GLY A 147 -9.52 -13.40 -11.16
CA GLY A 147 -9.27 -12.47 -12.27
C GLY A 147 -10.49 -11.62 -12.66
N ASP A 148 -11.70 -12.06 -12.30
CA ASP A 148 -12.95 -11.32 -12.51
C ASP A 148 -13.63 -10.92 -11.20
N LYS A 149 -13.15 -11.41 -10.05
CA LYS A 149 -13.70 -11.04 -8.73
C LYS A 149 -13.42 -9.58 -8.39
N ILE A 150 -14.39 -8.96 -7.72
CA ILE A 150 -14.27 -7.63 -7.15
C ILE A 150 -15.12 -7.55 -5.88
N LYS A 151 -14.60 -6.87 -4.86
CA LYS A 151 -15.36 -6.34 -3.72
C LYS A 151 -15.57 -4.85 -3.92
N ILE A 152 -16.81 -4.42 -3.76
CA ILE A 152 -17.22 -3.02 -3.78
C ILE A 152 -17.25 -2.52 -2.35
N LEU A 153 -16.41 -1.53 -2.07
CA LEU A 153 -16.25 -0.97 -0.73
C LEU A 153 -17.05 0.34 -0.61
N GLY A 154 -18.09 0.32 0.22
CA GLY A 154 -18.97 1.46 0.47
C GLY A 154 -20.23 1.46 -0.39
N GLU A 155 -21.32 1.92 0.22
CA GLU A 155 -22.62 2.13 -0.42
C GLU A 155 -22.60 3.40 -1.26
N ASP A 156 -23.16 3.32 -2.47
CA ASP A 156 -23.23 4.47 -3.36
C ASP A 156 -24.65 5.06 -3.39
N VAL A 157 -24.76 6.38 -3.42
CA VAL A 157 -26.08 7.07 -3.42
C VAL A 157 -26.93 6.67 -4.62
N ASP A 158 -28.24 6.87 -4.50
CA ASP A 158 -29.26 6.50 -5.50
C ASP A 158 -29.33 5.01 -5.82
N GLY A 159 -28.88 4.15 -4.89
CA GLY A 159 -28.97 2.70 -5.03
C GLY A 159 -28.07 2.09 -6.10
N LYS A 160 -27.01 2.78 -6.53
CA LYS A 160 -26.09 2.33 -7.59
C LYS A 160 -25.34 1.02 -7.25
N THR A 161 -25.34 0.66 -5.97
CA THR A 161 -24.72 -0.57 -5.43
C THR A 161 -25.72 -1.57 -4.86
N ASP A 162 -27.03 -1.29 -4.89
CA ASP A 162 -28.04 -2.12 -4.21
C ASP A 162 -28.13 -3.54 -4.81
N ASP A 163 -27.90 -3.65 -6.12
CA ASP A 163 -27.88 -4.91 -6.84
C ASP A 163 -26.57 -5.70 -6.67
N LEU A 164 -25.60 -5.17 -5.92
CA LEU A 164 -24.28 -5.74 -5.72
C LEU A 164 -24.10 -6.37 -4.32
N THR A 165 -25.19 -6.67 -3.61
CA THR A 165 -25.19 -7.10 -2.19
C THR A 165 -24.17 -8.21 -1.89
N GLU A 166 -23.98 -9.20 -2.77
CA GLU A 166 -23.02 -10.31 -2.52
C GLU A 166 -21.54 -9.92 -2.61
N ILE A 167 -21.24 -8.80 -3.26
CA ILE A 167 -19.89 -8.26 -3.42
C ILE A 167 -19.70 -6.90 -2.75
N LEU A 168 -20.74 -6.38 -2.09
CA LEU A 168 -20.74 -5.11 -1.39
C LEU A 168 -20.30 -5.29 0.06
N VAL A 169 -19.38 -4.43 0.51
CA VAL A 169 -18.99 -4.28 1.91
C VAL A 169 -19.39 -2.86 2.33
N LYS A 170 -20.27 -2.72 3.32
CA LYS A 170 -20.74 -1.40 3.77
C LYS A 170 -19.79 -0.79 4.79
N GLY A 171 -19.85 0.53 4.95
CA GLY A 171 -19.06 1.21 5.99
C GLY A 171 -19.52 0.80 7.38
N GLY A 172 -18.63 0.16 8.13
CA GLY A 172 -18.86 -0.49 9.43
C GLY A 172 -18.87 -2.02 9.36
N ASP A 173 -18.87 -2.61 8.16
CA ASP A 173 -18.85 -4.07 8.00
C ASP A 173 -17.43 -4.63 8.17
N VAL A 174 -17.38 -5.87 8.68
CA VAL A 174 -16.16 -6.67 8.76
C VAL A 174 -16.26 -7.87 7.83
N PHE A 175 -15.25 -8.09 7.00
CA PHE A 175 -15.15 -9.29 6.16
C PHE A 175 -13.87 -10.08 6.43
N HIS A 176 -13.94 -11.38 6.18
CA HIS A 176 -12.86 -12.35 6.45
C HIS A 176 -12.47 -13.15 5.19
N THR A 177 -12.94 -12.71 4.02
CA THR A 177 -12.77 -13.45 2.77
C THR A 177 -11.81 -12.75 1.83
N ILE A 178 -10.91 -13.52 1.21
CA ILE A 178 -10.03 -13.10 0.11
C ILE A 178 -10.31 -14.05 -1.06
N CYS A 179 -10.56 -13.53 -2.26
CA CYS A 179 -10.95 -14.34 -3.43
C CYS A 179 -12.21 -15.21 -3.20
N GLY A 180 -13.10 -14.78 -2.30
CA GLY A 180 -14.29 -15.55 -1.90
C GLY A 180 -14.02 -16.75 -0.99
N VAL A 181 -12.79 -16.96 -0.52
CA VAL A 181 -12.42 -17.99 0.46
C VAL A 181 -12.23 -17.32 1.81
N THR A 182 -12.76 -17.93 2.88
CA THR A 182 -12.53 -17.45 4.25
C THR A 182 -11.09 -17.73 4.66
N ASP A 183 -10.39 -16.70 5.13
CA ASP A 183 -9.06 -16.80 5.72
C ASP A 183 -9.22 -16.64 7.23
N ALA A 184 -8.87 -17.67 8.00
CA ALA A 184 -9.10 -17.68 9.44
C ALA A 184 -8.15 -16.73 10.19
N THR A 185 -7.12 -16.24 9.51
CA THR A 185 -6.07 -15.38 10.02
C THR A 185 -6.23 -13.93 9.58
N PHE A 186 -7.33 -13.59 8.91
CA PHE A 186 -7.55 -12.27 8.34
C PHE A 186 -8.95 -11.76 8.66
N GLY A 187 -9.04 -10.50 9.09
CA GLY A 187 -10.27 -9.73 9.14
C GLY A 187 -10.01 -8.32 8.62
N ALA A 188 -11.03 -7.69 8.05
CA ALA A 188 -10.93 -6.33 7.54
C ALA A 188 -12.20 -5.56 7.84
N HIS A 189 -12.08 -4.53 8.66
CA HIS A 189 -13.16 -3.64 9.06
C HIS A 189 -13.12 -2.36 8.21
N LEU A 190 -14.11 -2.18 7.35
CA LEU A 190 -14.22 -1.02 6.47
C LEU A 190 -14.78 0.18 7.26
N LEU A 191 -13.96 1.19 7.54
CA LEU A 191 -14.38 2.38 8.29
C LEU A 191 -14.89 3.48 7.37
N ALA A 192 -14.22 3.68 6.23
CA ALA A 192 -14.61 4.61 5.17
C ALA A 192 -14.42 3.97 3.78
N PRO A 193 -15.14 4.42 2.74
CA PRO A 193 -15.93 5.65 2.69
C PRO A 193 -17.23 5.59 3.49
N LEU A 194 -17.65 6.75 4.00
CA LEU A 194 -18.93 6.94 4.66
C LEU A 194 -20.02 7.19 3.61
N LEU A 195 -21.23 6.68 3.87
CA LEU A 195 -22.39 7.01 3.06
C LEU A 195 -22.79 8.46 3.36
N ALA A 196 -22.79 9.31 2.34
CA ALA A 196 -23.25 10.68 2.45
C ALA A 196 -24.75 10.72 2.79
N SER A 197 -25.14 11.58 3.74
CA SER A 197 -26.55 11.81 4.09
C SER A 197 -27.31 12.62 3.03
N ASP A 198 -26.59 13.46 2.29
CA ASP A 198 -27.12 14.43 1.33
C ASP A 198 -26.01 14.88 0.35
N ASP A 199 -26.35 15.76 -0.59
CA ASP A 199 -25.43 16.27 -1.61
C ASP A 199 -24.33 17.17 -1.03
N GLU A 200 -24.60 17.90 0.05
CA GLU A 200 -23.62 18.77 0.71
C GLU A 200 -22.54 17.92 1.39
N GLU A 201 -22.96 16.86 2.09
CA GLU A 201 -22.08 15.88 2.68
C GLU A 201 -21.29 15.11 1.61
N ALA A 202 -21.91 14.77 0.47
CA ALA A 202 -21.21 14.14 -0.65
C ALA A 202 -20.13 15.05 -1.23
N GLU A 203 -20.42 16.35 -1.38
CA GLU A 203 -19.44 17.35 -1.81
C GLU A 203 -18.31 17.52 -0.79
N PHE A 204 -18.63 17.54 0.50
CA PHE A 204 -17.64 17.59 1.57
C PHE A 204 -16.69 16.40 1.51
N LEU A 205 -17.23 15.17 1.46
CA LEU A 205 -16.43 13.94 1.43
C LEU A 205 -15.52 13.91 0.19
N SER A 206 -16.01 14.42 -0.94
CA SER A 206 -15.25 14.52 -2.17
C SER A 206 -14.10 15.55 -2.08
N LYS A 207 -14.27 16.65 -1.36
CA LYS A 207 -13.26 17.72 -1.24
C LYS A 207 -12.16 17.40 -0.24
N ASN A 208 -12.46 16.60 0.79
CA ASN A 208 -11.53 16.24 1.87
C ASN A 208 -10.80 14.91 1.62
N ASN A 209 -10.52 14.62 0.35
CA ASN A 209 -9.78 13.42 -0.07
C ASN A 209 -10.26 12.11 0.57
N SER A 210 -11.57 11.81 0.46
CA SER A 210 -12.11 10.52 0.91
C SER A 210 -11.31 9.36 0.31
N SER A 211 -10.76 8.54 1.19
CA SER A 211 -10.08 7.29 0.88
C SER A 211 -10.88 6.10 1.42
N VAL A 212 -10.56 4.90 0.94
CA VAL A 212 -10.90 3.70 1.71
C VAL A 212 -10.05 3.71 2.98
N VAL A 213 -10.70 3.77 4.13
CA VAL A 213 -10.05 3.62 5.44
C VAL A 213 -10.45 2.26 5.99
N ILE A 214 -9.45 1.43 6.30
CA ILE A 214 -9.67 0.04 6.70
C ILE A 214 -8.75 -0.35 7.85
N ASN A 215 -9.32 -1.04 8.84
CA ASN A 215 -8.55 -1.67 9.92
C ASN A 215 -8.47 -3.18 9.68
N LEU A 216 -7.26 -3.68 9.43
CA LEU A 216 -7.00 -5.09 9.18
C LEU A 216 -6.59 -5.79 10.48
N SER A 217 -7.18 -6.94 10.74
CA SER A 217 -6.76 -7.88 11.78
C SER A 217 -5.96 -9.01 11.14
N LEU A 218 -4.68 -9.15 11.53
CA LEU A 218 -3.78 -10.18 11.02
C LEU A 218 -3.38 -11.15 12.13
N GLY A 219 -3.71 -12.42 11.97
CA GLY A 219 -3.39 -13.49 12.90
C GLY A 219 -2.28 -14.41 12.38
N LYS A 220 -1.68 -15.18 13.29
CA LYS A 220 -0.73 -16.24 12.91
C LYS A 220 -1.42 -17.56 12.55
N THR A 221 -2.37 -17.98 13.38
CA THR A 221 -3.17 -19.22 13.20
C THR A 221 -4.66 -18.95 13.28
N GLY A 222 -5.04 -17.75 13.73
CA GLY A 222 -6.40 -17.30 13.95
C GLY A 222 -6.38 -15.88 14.51
N LEU A 223 -7.55 -15.27 14.69
CA LEU A 223 -7.72 -13.90 15.18
C LEU A 223 -7.89 -13.78 16.71
N SER A 224 -7.33 -14.70 17.49
CA SER A 224 -7.46 -14.64 18.96
C SER A 224 -6.67 -13.48 19.58
N ASN A 225 -5.50 -13.16 19.00
CA ASN A 225 -4.63 -12.04 19.36
C ASN A 225 -4.05 -11.46 18.05
N PRO A 226 -4.87 -10.79 17.22
CA PRO A 226 -4.40 -10.29 15.95
C PRO A 226 -3.49 -9.08 16.16
N THR A 227 -2.67 -8.82 15.15
CA THR A 227 -2.06 -7.50 14.95
C THR A 227 -3.01 -6.64 14.14
N TYR A 228 -3.21 -5.40 14.57
CA TYR A 228 -4.07 -4.44 13.90
C TYR A 228 -3.28 -3.48 13.00
N TYR A 229 -3.69 -3.38 11.74
CA TYR A 229 -3.15 -2.43 10.76
C TYR A 229 -4.22 -1.43 10.36
N LEU A 230 -4.03 -0.16 10.70
CA LEU A 230 -4.89 0.92 10.24
C LEU A 230 -4.28 1.56 8.99
N LEU A 231 -5.04 1.54 7.89
CA LEU A 231 -4.66 2.08 6.59
C LEU A 231 -5.66 3.19 6.23
N GLY A 232 -5.17 4.42 6.10
CA GLY A 232 -6.00 5.61 5.87
C GLY A 232 -6.02 6.13 4.44
N GLY A 233 -5.09 5.70 3.58
CA GLY A 233 -4.79 6.40 2.33
C GLY A 233 -4.54 7.88 2.61
N ASP A 234 -5.15 8.75 1.81
CA ASP A 234 -4.98 10.20 1.92
C ASP A 234 -6.19 10.88 2.59
N ALA A 235 -6.91 10.14 3.45
CA ALA A 235 -8.03 10.71 4.20
C ALA A 235 -7.58 11.92 5.05
N GLU A 236 -8.19 13.07 4.80
CA GLU A 236 -7.92 14.32 5.50
C GLU A 236 -8.78 14.47 6.77
N VAL A 237 -8.48 15.51 7.54
CA VAL A 237 -9.04 15.84 8.84
C VAL A 237 -10.57 15.70 8.87
N GLY A 238 -11.27 16.22 7.87
CA GLY A 238 -12.72 16.16 7.80
C GLY A 238 -13.30 14.74 7.72
N ILE A 239 -12.55 13.80 7.15
CA ILE A 239 -12.91 12.39 7.09
C ILE A 239 -12.66 11.72 8.45
N TRP A 240 -11.54 12.01 9.09
CA TRP A 240 -11.23 11.51 10.44
C TRP A 240 -12.23 12.01 11.48
N GLU A 241 -12.62 13.29 11.44
CA GLU A 241 -13.66 13.86 12.30
C GLU A 241 -15.00 13.14 12.13
N ARG A 242 -15.42 12.84 10.89
CA ARG A 242 -16.67 12.11 10.62
C ARG A 242 -16.62 10.67 11.10
N MET A 243 -15.48 10.00 10.88
CA MET A 243 -15.30 8.64 11.41
C MET A 243 -15.31 8.65 12.94
N TRP A 244 -14.67 9.61 13.59
CA TRP A 244 -14.73 9.76 15.04
C TRP A 244 -16.15 9.99 15.53
N ASN A 245 -16.90 10.88 14.88
CA ASN A 245 -18.30 11.11 15.21
C ASN A 245 -19.18 9.86 15.02
N LYS A 246 -18.89 9.03 14.02
CA LYS A 246 -19.67 7.82 13.73
C LYS A 246 -19.30 6.64 14.64
N TYR A 247 -18.02 6.44 14.94
CA TYR A 247 -17.52 5.24 15.61
C TYR A 247 -16.83 5.50 16.96
N GLY A 248 -16.63 6.76 17.36
CA GLY A 248 -15.87 7.14 18.55
C GLY A 248 -16.50 6.74 19.88
N GLU A 249 -17.78 6.32 19.89
CA GLU A 249 -18.37 5.65 21.05
C GLU A 249 -17.67 4.30 21.36
N ASP A 250 -17.15 3.63 20.34
CA ASP A 250 -16.28 2.46 20.45
C ASP A 250 -14.93 2.72 19.74
N PRO A 251 -13.99 3.39 20.41
CA PRO A 251 -12.70 3.75 19.81
C PRO A 251 -11.82 2.53 19.49
N SER A 252 -12.20 1.32 19.93
CA SER A 252 -11.44 0.11 19.64
C SER A 252 -11.35 -0.19 18.14
N VAL A 253 -12.30 0.31 17.34
CA VAL A 253 -12.28 0.13 15.88
C VAL A 253 -11.10 0.85 15.20
N PHE A 254 -10.53 1.87 15.85
CA PHE A 254 -9.36 2.59 15.37
C PHE A 254 -8.06 2.07 15.97
N GLN A 255 -8.10 1.09 16.89
CA GLN A 255 -6.89 0.60 17.52
C GLN A 255 -5.93 -0.02 16.51
N TYR A 256 -4.65 0.28 16.66
CA TYR A 256 -3.62 -0.25 15.77
C TYR A 256 -2.34 -0.63 16.51
N ASP A 257 -1.71 -1.69 16.05
CA ASP A 257 -0.29 -1.94 16.30
C ASP A 257 0.55 -1.21 15.24
N ILE A 258 0.05 -1.12 14.00
CA ILE A 258 0.71 -0.40 12.91
C ILE A 258 -0.28 0.54 12.22
N LEU A 259 0.07 1.82 12.14
CA LEU A 259 -0.63 2.81 11.32
C LEU A 259 0.29 3.22 10.18
N VAL A 260 -0.19 3.17 8.94
CA VAL A 260 0.44 3.93 7.85
C VAL A 260 -0.07 5.35 7.97
N ALA A 261 0.83 6.30 8.27
CA ALA A 261 0.48 7.68 8.54
C ALA A 261 -0.29 8.26 7.34
N PRO A 262 -1.56 8.67 7.51
CA PRO A 262 -2.40 9.11 6.41
C PRO A 262 -1.75 10.26 5.63
N HIS A 263 -1.97 10.24 4.31
CA HIS A 263 -1.49 11.26 3.38
C HIS A 263 0.01 11.52 3.53
N HIS A 264 0.80 10.43 3.60
CA HIS A 264 2.27 10.49 3.68
C HIS A 264 2.79 11.32 4.86
N CYS A 265 2.09 11.29 6.00
CA CYS A 265 2.34 12.15 7.17
C CYS A 265 2.03 13.65 6.91
N SER A 266 0.89 13.91 6.26
CA SER A 266 0.40 15.28 6.04
C SER A 266 -0.16 15.91 7.31
N TRP A 267 -0.01 17.24 7.46
CA TRP A 267 -0.72 17.98 8.51
C TRP A 267 -2.23 18.02 8.27
N HIS A 268 -2.67 17.99 7.02
CA HIS A 268 -4.09 17.95 6.66
C HIS A 268 -4.81 16.66 7.10
N SER A 269 -4.10 15.62 7.55
CA SER A 269 -4.73 14.49 8.25
C SER A 269 -5.20 14.82 9.67
N LEU A 270 -4.64 15.86 10.28
CA LEU A 270 -4.81 16.24 11.68
C LEU A 270 -5.37 17.65 11.87
N SER A 271 -5.45 18.47 10.82
CA SER A 271 -5.80 19.89 10.94
C SER A 271 -6.46 20.45 9.68
N TRP A 272 -7.34 21.42 9.89
CA TRP A 272 -7.90 22.28 8.85
C TRP A 272 -6.96 23.42 8.44
N ASP A 273 -6.00 23.77 9.31
CA ASP A 273 -5.05 24.85 9.08
C ASP A 273 -3.94 24.41 8.13
N SER A 274 -3.48 25.33 7.29
CA SER A 274 -2.31 25.10 6.45
C SER A 274 -1.03 25.27 7.26
N TRP A 275 -0.17 24.24 7.26
CA TRP A 275 1.13 24.33 7.93
C TRP A 275 2.01 25.45 7.35
N SER A 276 1.99 25.63 6.03
CA SER A 276 2.81 26.66 5.36
C SER A 276 2.32 28.09 5.59
N GLU A 277 1.04 28.28 5.95
CA GLU A 277 0.47 29.60 6.23
C GLU A 277 0.47 29.93 7.72
N CYS A 278 0.13 28.97 8.57
CA CYS A 278 -0.05 29.17 10.01
C CYS A 278 1.19 28.83 10.83
N GLY A 279 2.08 27.97 10.33
CA GLY A 279 3.22 27.48 11.09
C GLY A 279 2.79 26.94 12.46
N GLU A 280 3.53 27.27 13.52
CA GLU A 280 3.24 26.79 14.89
C GLU A 280 1.90 27.28 15.47
N ASP A 281 1.25 28.28 14.86
CA ASP A 281 -0.09 28.71 15.25
C ASP A 281 -1.19 27.77 14.71
N ALA A 282 -0.84 26.80 13.84
CA ALA A 282 -1.78 25.81 13.32
C ALA A 282 -2.33 24.91 14.43
N GLU A 283 -3.65 24.79 14.49
CA GLU A 283 -4.37 24.04 15.53
C GLU A 283 -4.63 22.60 15.12
N VAL A 284 -4.50 21.68 16.07
CA VAL A 284 -4.85 20.26 15.84
C VAL A 284 -6.36 20.08 16.01
N SER A 285 -7.01 19.34 15.11
CA SER A 285 -8.39 18.88 15.31
C SER A 285 -8.40 17.80 16.38
N GLU A 286 -9.13 18.05 17.47
CA GLU A 286 -9.25 17.12 18.59
C GLU A 286 -9.86 15.79 18.15
N ASP A 287 -10.91 15.82 17.32
CA ASP A 287 -11.61 14.63 16.85
C ASP A 287 -10.74 13.77 15.91
N ALA A 288 -10.04 14.41 14.95
CA ALA A 288 -9.12 13.68 14.08
C ALA A 288 -7.96 13.06 14.88
N ARG A 289 -7.42 13.82 15.84
CA ARG A 289 -6.39 13.35 16.76
C ARG A 289 -6.90 12.23 17.66
N ASN A 290 -8.16 12.24 18.08
CA ASN A 290 -8.77 11.17 18.88
C ASN A 290 -8.92 9.89 18.06
N ALA A 291 -9.34 9.96 16.80
CA ALA A 291 -9.41 8.80 15.92
C ALA A 291 -8.03 8.20 15.64
N LEU A 292 -7.05 9.03 15.26
CA LEU A 292 -5.68 8.59 14.98
C LEU A 292 -4.88 8.29 16.27
N GLY A 293 -5.37 8.70 17.42
CA GLY A 293 -4.74 8.59 18.73
C GLY A 293 -5.03 7.30 19.47
N GLN A 294 -5.28 6.20 18.76
CA GLN A 294 -5.60 4.88 19.35
C GLN A 294 -4.48 3.82 19.23
N PRO A 295 -3.18 4.15 19.42
CA PRO A 295 -2.13 3.14 19.33
C PRO A 295 -2.20 2.12 20.48
N LEU A 296 -1.90 0.87 20.18
CA LEU A 296 -1.65 -0.17 21.18
C LEU A 296 -0.23 -0.07 21.75
N SER A 297 0.03 -0.81 22.84
CA SER A 297 1.35 -0.85 23.48
C SER A 297 2.44 -1.28 22.48
N GLY A 298 3.47 -0.46 22.31
CA GLY A 298 4.57 -0.73 21.38
C GLY A 298 4.23 -0.50 19.90
N ALA A 299 3.10 0.16 19.59
CA ALA A 299 2.69 0.42 18.23
C ALA A 299 3.74 1.19 17.42
N THR A 300 3.68 1.05 16.09
CA THR A 300 4.53 1.76 15.14
C THR A 300 3.67 2.59 14.18
N ILE A 301 4.04 3.86 13.98
CA ILE A 301 3.49 4.68 12.89
C ILE A 301 4.54 4.74 11.78
N VAL A 302 4.16 4.34 10.57
CA VAL A 302 5.03 4.32 9.39
C VAL A 302 4.62 5.46 8.46
N ALA A 303 5.50 6.43 8.23
CA ALA A 303 5.33 7.43 7.19
C ALA A 303 5.92 6.91 5.87
N SER A 304 5.05 6.59 4.91
CA SER A 304 5.44 6.27 3.54
C SER A 304 5.70 7.56 2.75
N SER A 305 6.84 8.18 3.03
CA SER A 305 7.18 9.48 2.48
C SER A 305 8.65 9.55 2.06
N LYS A 306 9.02 10.65 1.40
CA LYS A 306 10.40 11.14 1.41
C LYS A 306 10.82 11.52 2.85
N GLU A 307 12.11 11.83 3.04
CA GLU A 307 12.63 12.35 4.32
C GLU A 307 11.81 13.55 4.80
N ILE A 308 11.55 13.60 6.11
CA ILE A 308 10.82 14.70 6.73
C ILE A 308 11.84 15.78 7.12
N HIS A 309 11.65 16.98 6.60
CA HIS A 309 12.51 18.12 6.89
C HIS A 309 11.76 19.11 7.79
N ASP A 310 12.51 19.84 8.62
CA ASP A 310 11.98 20.96 9.40
C ASP A 310 11.81 22.19 8.49
N ASP A 311 10.80 22.11 7.62
CA ASP A 311 10.42 23.14 6.66
C ASP A 311 8.89 23.29 6.57
N GLU A 312 8.44 24.11 5.62
CA GLU A 312 7.02 24.40 5.38
C GLU A 312 6.36 23.37 4.45
N ALA A 313 7.04 22.27 4.09
CA ALA A 313 6.48 21.27 3.19
C ALA A 313 5.34 20.49 3.85
N ASP A 314 4.33 20.18 3.05
CA ASP A 314 3.25 19.27 3.41
C ASP A 314 2.67 18.63 2.13
N PRO A 315 2.68 17.28 1.97
CA PRO A 315 3.36 16.28 2.80
C PRO A 315 4.82 15.96 2.37
N PRO A 316 5.63 15.32 3.24
CA PRO A 316 5.37 15.09 4.66
C PRO A 316 5.56 16.38 5.46
N CYS A 317 4.87 16.49 6.60
CA CYS A 317 4.95 17.65 7.47
C CYS A 317 5.64 17.34 8.81
N ILE A 318 6.59 18.19 9.21
CA ILE A 318 7.29 18.09 10.50
C ILE A 318 6.37 18.25 11.72
N ARG A 319 5.31 19.07 11.61
CA ARG A 319 4.34 19.25 12.70
C ARG A 319 3.48 18.00 12.90
N ALA A 320 3.09 17.34 11.81
CA ALA A 320 2.38 16.06 11.86
C ALA A 320 3.26 14.97 12.48
N GLU A 321 4.54 14.88 12.09
CA GLU A 321 5.50 13.94 12.70
C GLU A 321 5.60 14.16 14.22
N ARG A 322 5.73 15.41 14.67
CA ARG A 322 5.75 15.74 16.10
C ARG A 322 4.48 15.27 16.82
N GLU A 323 3.32 15.40 16.18
CA GLU A 323 2.05 14.96 16.76
C GLU A 323 1.96 13.43 16.85
N TYR A 324 2.34 12.72 15.79
CA TYR A 324 2.38 11.26 15.81
C TYR A 324 3.37 10.71 16.85
N LYS A 325 4.55 11.34 17.00
CA LYS A 325 5.49 11.02 18.09
C LYS A 325 4.88 11.28 19.48
N SER A 326 4.08 12.34 19.63
CA SER A 326 3.35 12.63 20.86
C SER A 326 2.31 11.56 21.18
N ILE A 327 1.52 11.14 20.18
CA ILE A 327 0.55 10.03 20.28
C ILE A 327 1.21 8.72 20.72
N LEU A 328 2.41 8.41 20.20
CA LEU A 328 3.11 7.16 20.49
C LEU A 328 3.83 7.14 21.85
N LYS A 329 4.16 8.29 22.43
CA LYS A 329 4.96 8.39 23.65
C LYS A 329 4.38 7.62 24.84
N PRO A 330 3.07 7.71 25.17
CA PRO A 330 2.50 6.98 26.32
C PRO A 330 2.55 5.46 26.18
N VAL A 331 2.58 4.95 24.95
CA VAL A 331 2.56 3.51 24.64
C VAL A 331 3.94 2.95 24.31
N THR A 332 5.01 3.75 24.48
CA THR A 332 6.39 3.37 24.09
C THR A 332 6.47 2.95 22.62
N GLY A 333 5.70 3.63 21.76
CA GLY A 333 5.64 3.35 20.34
C GLY A 333 6.80 3.97 19.56
N THR A 334 6.90 3.62 18.27
CA THR A 334 7.96 4.07 17.36
C THR A 334 7.39 4.77 16.14
N PHE A 335 7.96 5.92 15.76
CA PHE A 335 7.66 6.55 14.48
C PHE A 335 8.79 6.23 13.49
N THR A 336 8.45 5.79 12.28
CA THR A 336 9.42 5.45 11.23
C THR A 336 9.06 6.10 9.91
N CYS A 337 9.94 6.98 9.41
CA CYS A 337 9.88 7.51 8.05
C CYS A 337 10.65 6.59 7.09
N LEU A 338 9.99 6.08 6.04
CA LEU A 338 10.63 5.19 5.07
C LEU A 338 11.74 5.88 4.26
N GLY A 339 11.61 7.18 4.02
CA GLY A 339 12.59 8.00 3.31
C GLY A 339 13.94 8.11 4.03
N GLU A 340 13.94 8.06 5.36
CA GLU A 340 15.14 8.18 6.21
C GLU A 340 15.88 6.85 6.41
N LEU A 341 15.23 5.73 6.08
CA LEU A 341 15.83 4.41 6.21
C LEU A 341 16.97 4.21 5.19
N LYS A 342 18.14 3.77 5.64
CA LYS A 342 19.28 3.47 4.74
C LYS A 342 19.01 2.28 3.82
N GLY A 343 19.56 2.30 2.61
CA GLY A 343 19.48 1.21 1.62
C GLY A 343 18.12 1.10 0.93
N ASN A 344 18.01 0.16 -0.02
CA ASN A 344 16.82 0.02 -0.87
C ASN A 344 15.79 -0.98 -0.32
N GLU A 345 16.14 -1.72 0.73
CA GLU A 345 15.26 -2.73 1.29
C GLU A 345 14.01 -2.12 1.94
N PRO A 346 12.83 -2.74 1.79
CA PRO A 346 11.60 -2.29 2.43
C PRO A 346 11.68 -2.43 3.96
N LEU A 347 10.68 -1.88 4.65
CA LEU A 347 10.44 -2.14 6.06
C LEU A 347 9.51 -3.35 6.17
N GLU A 348 9.89 -4.36 6.94
CA GLU A 348 9.14 -5.61 7.05
C GLU A 348 8.80 -5.96 8.49
N PHE A 349 7.61 -6.51 8.69
CA PHE A 349 7.13 -7.01 9.97
C PHE A 349 6.71 -8.48 9.85
N GLU A 350 6.98 -9.25 10.89
CA GLU A 350 6.47 -10.59 11.10
C GLU A 350 5.39 -10.55 12.19
N ILE A 351 4.18 -11.03 11.87
CA ILE A 351 3.05 -11.05 12.79
C ILE A 351 3.24 -12.19 13.79
N THR A 352 3.23 -11.88 15.09
CA THR A 352 3.47 -12.89 16.13
C THR A 352 2.16 -13.30 16.81
N SER A 353 2.19 -14.37 17.61
CA SER A 353 1.04 -14.82 18.40
C SER A 353 0.84 -14.03 19.71
N SER A 354 1.79 -13.18 20.08
CA SER A 354 1.81 -12.45 21.35
C SER A 354 2.89 -11.35 21.33
N GLY A 355 2.54 -10.15 21.79
CA GLY A 355 3.51 -9.05 21.95
C GLY A 355 3.67 -8.14 20.73
N GLY A 356 2.69 -8.12 19.83
CA GLY A 356 2.68 -7.26 18.65
C GLY A 356 3.52 -7.77 17.47
N PRO A 357 3.56 -7.01 16.37
CA PRO A 357 4.37 -7.34 15.20
C PRO A 357 5.86 -7.17 15.51
N LYS A 358 6.68 -8.10 15.02
CA LYS A 358 8.13 -8.02 15.15
C LYS A 358 8.73 -7.46 13.87
N GLN A 359 9.38 -6.30 13.95
CA GLN A 359 10.16 -5.77 12.83
C GLN A 359 11.31 -6.71 12.47
N LYS A 360 11.49 -6.99 11.17
CA LYS A 360 12.62 -7.78 10.66
C LYS A 360 13.87 -6.92 10.50
N ASP A 361 15.03 -7.55 10.69
CA ASP A 361 16.31 -6.91 10.46
C ASP A 361 16.48 -6.53 8.98
N ARG A 362 16.75 -5.24 8.73
CA ARG A 362 17.07 -4.73 7.40
C ARG A 362 18.54 -5.01 7.10
N LYS A 363 18.82 -6.04 6.30
CA LYS A 363 20.20 -6.29 5.81
C LYS A 363 20.56 -5.21 4.79
N ALA A 364 21.35 -4.23 5.21
CA ALA A 364 21.92 -3.27 4.27
C ALA A 364 22.85 -4.03 3.30
N THR A 365 22.38 -4.27 2.08
CA THR A 365 23.22 -4.72 0.98
C THR A 365 24.21 -3.61 0.68
N SER A 366 25.46 -3.77 1.12
CA SER A 366 26.54 -2.90 0.69
C SER A 366 26.72 -3.09 -0.81
N ASN A 367 26.46 -2.06 -1.60
CA ASN A 367 26.88 -2.01 -3.00
C ASN A 367 28.42 -1.93 -3.06
N LEU A 368 29.09 -3.04 -2.76
CA LEU A 368 30.47 -3.24 -3.18
C LEU A 368 30.41 -3.56 -4.67
N THR A 369 30.63 -2.52 -5.47
CA THR A 369 30.92 -2.65 -6.90
C THR A 369 32.08 -3.64 -7.06
N ALA A 370 31.81 -4.82 -7.62
CA ALA A 370 32.86 -5.73 -8.03
C ALA A 370 33.71 -5.02 -9.10
N PRO A 371 35.05 -4.92 -8.96
CA PRO A 371 35.87 -4.30 -9.98
C PRO A 371 35.76 -5.13 -11.25
N ALA A 372 35.32 -4.50 -12.34
CA ALA A 372 35.33 -5.08 -13.67
C ALA A 372 36.78 -5.41 -14.05
N ILE A 373 37.11 -6.70 -14.12
CA ILE A 373 38.35 -7.17 -14.73
C ILE A 373 38.19 -6.93 -16.23
N LEU A 374 38.82 -5.86 -16.74
CA LEU A 374 38.97 -5.62 -18.17
C LEU A 374 39.89 -6.69 -18.76
N GLY A 375 39.31 -7.77 -19.29
CA GLY A 375 40.02 -8.72 -20.14
C GLY A 375 40.25 -8.09 -21.52
N LEU A 376 41.47 -7.59 -21.76
CA LEU A 376 41.93 -7.20 -23.10
C LEU A 376 42.14 -8.46 -23.95
N ALA A 377 41.20 -8.72 -24.87
CA ALA A 377 41.39 -9.64 -25.97
C ALA A 377 42.31 -8.99 -27.03
N GLY A 378 43.57 -9.42 -27.08
CA GLY A 378 44.45 -9.24 -28.23
C GLY A 378 44.51 -10.55 -29.01
N ALA A 379 43.75 -10.66 -30.10
CA ALA A 379 43.89 -11.73 -31.08
C ALA A 379 44.66 -11.19 -32.30
N ALA A 380 45.88 -11.69 -32.51
CA ALA A 380 46.52 -11.66 -33.81
C ALA A 380 47.50 -12.83 -33.96
N ALA A 381 47.09 -13.77 -34.82
CA ALA A 381 47.88 -14.54 -35.76
C ALA A 381 49.16 -15.27 -35.31
N GLY A 382 49.09 -16.61 -35.41
CA GLY A 382 49.93 -17.28 -36.41
C GLY A 382 51.07 -18.16 -35.89
N SER A 383 51.01 -19.40 -36.37
CA SER A 383 52.08 -20.39 -36.53
C SER A 383 52.41 -21.35 -35.37
N SER A 384 52.42 -22.59 -35.81
CA SER A 384 52.64 -23.89 -35.20
C SER A 384 54.05 -24.13 -34.65
N SER A 385 54.09 -25.05 -33.67
CA SER A 385 55.12 -26.07 -33.42
C SER A 385 56.55 -25.60 -33.11
N ALA A 386 57.00 -25.85 -31.86
CA ALA A 386 58.03 -26.86 -31.58
C ALA A 386 58.36 -26.92 -30.07
N LEU A 387 58.29 -28.15 -29.55
CA LEU A 387 59.07 -28.79 -28.49
C LEU A 387 60.21 -28.00 -27.82
N GLY A 388 60.27 -28.10 -26.48
CA GLY A 388 61.55 -28.37 -25.80
C GLY A 388 61.93 -27.49 -24.60
N ALA A 389 61.97 -28.13 -23.44
CA ALA A 389 62.94 -27.95 -22.34
C ALA A 389 62.94 -26.67 -21.47
N GLN A 390 62.61 -26.90 -20.20
CA GLN A 390 63.23 -26.35 -18.97
C GLN A 390 64.78 -26.18 -19.04
N PRO A 391 65.47 -25.61 -18.02
CA PRO A 391 65.10 -24.59 -17.02
C PRO A 391 66.24 -23.58 -16.66
N PHE A 392 65.94 -22.67 -15.73
CA PHE A 392 66.85 -21.96 -14.79
C PHE A 392 68.01 -21.09 -15.33
N LYS A 393 68.05 -19.80 -14.93
CA LYS A 393 68.86 -19.33 -13.79
C LYS A 393 68.73 -17.82 -13.54
N HIS A 394 68.94 -17.53 -12.25
CA HIS A 394 69.09 -16.24 -11.58
C HIS A 394 69.83 -15.12 -12.32
N GLY A 395 69.32 -13.92 -12.06
CA GLY A 395 69.98 -12.61 -12.11
C GLY A 395 69.05 -11.62 -11.46
#